data_AF-A0A6L6GFL9-F1
#
_entry.id   AF-A0A6L6GFL9-F1
#
_cell.length_a   1.000
_cell.length_b   1.000
_cell.length_c   1.000
_cell.angle_alpha   90.00
_cell.angle_beta   90.00
_cell.angle_gamma   90.00
#
_symmetry.space_group_name_H-M   'P 1'
#
loop_
_entity.id
_entity.type
_entity.pdbx_description
1 polymer ?
#
loop_
_entity_poly.entity_id
_entity_poly.type
_entity_poly.pdbx_seq_one_letter_code
_entity_poly.pdbx_strand_id
1 'polypeptide(L)'
;MFGVVVHADEPVVNNQPLTKAEIQQGILVMKQDLHDRIDAWGANLKAEDFERGIFSGRQLNKQKRQEVCGIFQGVIDRSYKLAVENKARLPESDHKIIEDRNLFIQSFGYKNNIVDTQMGFNCRLR
;
A
#
# COMPACT_ATOMS: atom_id res chain seq x y z
N MET A 1 -37.05 34.77 21.99
CA MET A 1 -35.73 34.30 21.52
C MET A 1 -35.91 32.87 21.04
N PHE A 2 -35.97 32.66 19.72
CA PHE A 2 -36.13 31.33 19.13
C PHE A 2 -34.74 30.78 18.84
N GLY A 3 -34.35 29.71 19.52
CA GLY A 3 -33.08 29.01 19.29
C GLY A 3 -33.21 28.11 18.07
N VAL A 4 -32.38 28.36 17.06
CA VAL A 4 -32.22 27.48 15.90
C VAL A 4 -31.28 26.35 16.31
N VAL A 5 -31.79 25.13 16.40
CA VAL A 5 -30.98 23.92 16.56
C VAL A 5 -30.45 23.56 15.17
N VAL A 6 -29.17 23.86 14.95
CA VAL A 6 -28.42 23.45 13.76
C VAL A 6 -28.36 21.93 13.78
N HIS A 7 -29.03 21.27 12.82
CA HIS A 7 -28.82 19.85 12.59
C HIS A 7 -27.38 19.66 12.12
N ALA A 8 -26.61 18.91 12.89
CA ALA A 8 -25.31 18.42 12.45
C ALA A 8 -25.56 17.53 11.23
N ASP A 9 -25.03 17.94 10.08
CA ASP A 9 -24.91 17.12 8.89
C ASP A 9 -24.06 15.89 9.26
N GLU A 10 -24.71 14.76 9.51
CA GLU A 10 -24.02 13.48 9.61
C GLU A 10 -23.42 13.19 8.22
N PRO A 11 -22.15 12.76 8.11
CA PRO A 11 -21.58 12.43 6.82
C PRO A 11 -22.40 11.29 6.22
N VAL A 12 -23.10 11.57 5.12
CA VAL A 12 -23.83 10.57 4.34
C VAL A 12 -22.83 9.51 3.91
N VAL A 13 -22.80 8.39 4.65
CA VAL A 13 -22.07 7.19 4.23
C VAL A 13 -22.81 6.66 3.02
N ASN A 14 -22.32 7.04 1.84
CA ASN A 14 -22.84 6.56 0.58
C ASN A 14 -22.53 5.06 0.47
N ASN A 15 -23.48 4.23 0.91
CA ASN A 15 -23.42 2.76 0.92
C ASN A 15 -23.51 2.14 -0.49
N GLN A 16 -23.21 2.91 -1.54
CA GLN A 16 -23.09 2.35 -2.88
C GLN A 16 -21.87 1.43 -2.95
N PRO A 17 -22.03 0.19 -3.45
CA PRO A 17 -20.92 -0.72 -3.69
C PRO A 17 -19.85 -0.05 -4.54
N LEU A 18 -18.58 -0.32 -4.24
CA LEU A 18 -17.49 0.14 -5.10
C LEU A 18 -17.67 -0.42 -6.52
N THR A 19 -17.72 0.47 -7.49
CA THR A 19 -17.74 0.09 -8.89
C THR A 19 -16.39 -0.47 -9.31
N LYS A 20 -16.38 -1.32 -10.34
CA LYS A 20 -15.14 -1.83 -10.94
C LYS A 20 -14.18 -0.71 -11.37
N ALA A 21 -14.73 0.42 -11.83
CA ALA A 21 -13.95 1.59 -12.21
C ALA A 21 -13.25 2.24 -11.01
N GLU A 22 -13.94 2.41 -9.87
CA GLU A 22 -13.35 2.94 -8.64
C GLU A 22 -12.22 2.03 -8.12
N ILE A 23 -12.42 0.71 -8.17
CA ILE A 23 -11.40 -0.27 -7.74
C ILE A 23 -10.17 -0.19 -8.65
N GLN A 24 -10.36 -0.17 -9.98
CA GLN A 24 -9.26 -0.05 -10.93
C GLN A 24 -8.51 1.27 -10.76
N GLN A 25 -9.23 2.36 -10.55
CA GLN A 25 -8.64 3.67 -10.27
C GLN A 25 -7.84 3.65 -8.96
N GLY A 26 -8.38 3.03 -7.89
CA GLY A 26 -7.68 2.86 -6.63
C GLY A 26 -6.37 2.08 -6.78
N ILE A 27 -6.36 1.00 -7.56
CA ILE A 27 -5.15 0.22 -7.85
C ILE A 27 -4.12 1.05 -8.62
N LEU A 28 -4.56 1.85 -9.61
CA LEU A 28 -3.66 2.74 -10.36
C LEU A 28 -3.03 3.80 -9.44
N VAL A 29 -3.85 4.43 -8.59
CA VAL A 29 -3.37 5.42 -7.61
C VAL A 29 -2.35 4.79 -6.66
N MET A 30 -2.58 3.57 -6.18
CA MET A 30 -1.61 2.86 -5.34
C MET A 30 -0.30 2.56 -6.05
N LYS A 31 -0.35 2.10 -7.30
CA LYS A 31 0.85 1.84 -8.11
C LYS A 31 1.64 3.11 -8.34
N GLN A 32 0.96 4.21 -8.60
CA GLN A 32 1.59 5.53 -8.75
C GLN A 32 2.20 5.99 -7.44
N ASP A 33 1.49 5.91 -6.30
CA ASP A 33 2.03 6.27 -4.97
C ASP A 33 3.29 5.45 -4.63
N LEU A 34 3.30 4.16 -4.96
CA LEU A 34 4.50 3.33 -4.80
C LEU A 34 5.65 3.81 -5.69
N HIS A 35 5.37 4.05 -6.97
CA HIS A 35 6.37 4.50 -7.93
C HIS A 35 6.98 5.84 -7.52
N ASP A 36 6.16 6.84 -7.21
CA ASP A 36 6.60 8.17 -6.79
C ASP A 36 7.46 8.12 -5.52
N ARG A 37 7.10 7.24 -4.57
CA ARG A 37 7.89 7.05 -3.33
C ARG A 37 9.23 6.40 -3.60
N ILE A 38 9.27 5.39 -4.46
CA ILE A 38 10.52 4.72 -4.83
C ILE A 38 11.42 5.68 -5.61
N ASP A 39 10.87 6.47 -6.52
CA ASP A 39 11.62 7.44 -7.30
C ASP A 39 12.15 8.58 -6.43
N ALA A 40 11.31 9.17 -5.56
CA ALA A 40 11.72 10.20 -4.62
C ALA A 40 12.77 9.68 -3.62
N TRP A 41 12.60 8.44 -3.13
CA TRP A 41 13.61 7.79 -2.29
C TRP A 41 14.92 7.54 -3.04
N GLY A 42 14.83 7.04 -4.27
CA GLY A 42 15.97 6.73 -5.14
C GLY A 42 16.80 7.96 -5.53
N ALA A 43 16.14 9.11 -5.73
CA ALA A 43 16.79 10.38 -6.04
C ALA A 43 17.72 10.89 -4.92
N ASN A 44 17.54 10.40 -3.69
CA ASN A 44 18.35 10.79 -2.53
C ASN A 44 19.51 9.82 -2.23
N LEU A 45 19.73 8.80 -3.07
CA LEU A 45 20.79 7.82 -2.87
C LEU A 45 22.18 8.37 -3.17
N LYS A 46 23.13 8.05 -2.30
CA LYS A 46 24.55 8.43 -2.40
C LYS A 46 25.42 7.20 -2.63
N ALA A 47 26.69 7.42 -2.97
CA ALA A 47 27.62 6.30 -3.19
C ALA A 47 27.81 5.42 -1.93
N GLU A 48 27.80 6.01 -0.74
CA GLU A 48 27.89 5.36 0.57
C GLU A 48 26.67 4.47 0.92
N ASP A 49 25.56 4.66 0.23
CA ASP A 49 24.35 3.85 0.39
C ASP A 49 24.46 2.47 -0.26
N PHE A 50 25.54 2.23 -1.01
CA PHE A 50 25.79 0.97 -1.69
C PHE A 50 27.00 0.25 -1.11
N GLU A 51 26.85 -1.05 -0.92
CA GLU A 51 27.91 -1.98 -0.51
C GLU A 51 28.27 -2.92 -1.67
N ARG A 52 29.43 -3.57 -1.58
CA ARG A 52 29.82 -4.57 -2.58
C ARG A 52 28.92 -5.80 -2.45
N GLY A 53 28.18 -6.12 -3.50
CA GLY A 53 27.32 -7.30 -3.58
C GLY A 53 28.14 -8.55 -3.87
N ILE A 54 27.72 -9.69 -3.30
CA ILE A 54 28.39 -10.99 -3.48
C ILE A 54 28.29 -11.44 -4.96
N PHE A 55 27.22 -11.08 -5.67
CA PHE A 55 26.95 -11.52 -7.04
C PHE A 55 26.74 -10.40 -8.07
N SER A 56 26.44 -9.17 -7.67
CA SER A 56 25.99 -8.08 -8.57
C SER A 56 26.86 -6.81 -8.55
N GLY A 57 28.09 -6.89 -8.04
CA GLY A 57 29.00 -5.74 -7.98
C GLY A 57 28.62 -4.77 -6.85
N ARG A 58 27.62 -3.91 -7.03
CA ARG A 58 27.11 -2.98 -6.00
C ARG A 58 25.63 -3.27 -5.71
N GLN A 59 25.29 -3.30 -4.44
CA GLN A 59 23.92 -3.45 -3.95
C GLN A 59 23.64 -2.41 -2.88
N LEU A 60 22.38 -2.06 -2.66
CA LEU A 60 22.00 -1.22 -1.53
C LEU A 60 22.46 -1.85 -0.23
N ASN A 61 22.98 -1.04 0.71
CA ASN A 61 23.35 -1.53 2.02
C ASN A 61 22.13 -2.00 2.82
N LYS A 62 22.36 -2.69 3.94
CA LYS A 62 21.28 -3.26 4.75
C LYS A 62 20.23 -2.22 5.16
N GLN A 63 20.64 -1.01 5.54
CA GLN A 63 19.72 0.05 5.96
C GLN A 63 18.81 0.46 4.81
N LYS A 64 19.38 0.74 3.64
CA LYS A 64 18.61 1.14 2.45
C LYS A 64 17.66 0.06 1.95
N ARG A 65 18.05 -1.21 2.03
CA ARG A 65 17.13 -2.32 1.77
C ARG A 65 15.91 -2.31 2.70
N GLN A 66 16.10 -1.99 3.99
CA GLN A 66 14.98 -1.86 4.93
C GLN A 66 14.09 -0.65 4.63
N GLU A 67 14.67 0.47 4.20
CA GLU A 67 13.89 1.65 3.78
C GLU A 67 12.96 1.30 2.59
N VAL A 68 13.48 0.62 1.57
CA VAL A 68 12.65 0.14 0.44
C VAL A 68 11.54 -0.80 0.92
N CYS A 69 11.85 -1.77 1.79
CA CYS A 69 10.82 -2.64 2.34
C CYS A 69 9.77 -1.87 3.16
N GLY A 70 10.18 -0.80 3.85
CA GLY A 70 9.28 0.12 4.54
C GLY A 70 8.35 0.87 3.59
N ILE A 71 8.82 1.23 2.39
CA ILE A 71 7.98 1.86 1.36
C ILE A 71 6.88 0.89 0.91
N PHE A 72 7.25 -0.35 0.54
CA PHE A 72 6.27 -1.38 0.13
C PHE A 72 5.28 -1.69 1.25
N GLN A 73 5.78 -1.88 2.48
CA GLN A 73 4.96 -2.12 3.66
C GLN A 73 3.96 -0.97 3.87
N GLY A 74 4.43 0.28 3.81
CA GLY A 74 3.60 1.46 4.02
C GLY A 74 2.51 1.65 2.97
N VAL A 75 2.77 1.33 1.70
CA VAL A 75 1.74 1.33 0.65
C VAL A 75 0.66 0.30 0.98
N ILE A 76 1.06 -0.93 1.30
CA ILE A 76 0.12 -2.00 1.64
C ILE A 76 -0.68 -1.68 2.90
N ASP A 77 -0.06 -1.11 3.93
CA ASP A 77 -0.73 -0.69 5.16
C ASP A 77 -1.80 0.37 4.88
N ARG A 78 -1.49 1.38 4.05
CA ARG A 78 -2.46 2.41 3.67
C ARG A 78 -3.61 1.82 2.86
N SER A 79 -3.30 0.96 1.89
CA SER A 79 -4.31 0.31 1.06
C SER A 79 -5.23 -0.59 1.89
N TYR A 80 -4.65 -1.32 2.84
CA TYR A 80 -5.41 -2.16 3.76
C TYR A 80 -6.33 -1.30 4.64
N LYS A 81 -5.80 -0.21 5.21
CA LYS A 81 -6.60 0.73 6.01
C LYS A 81 -7.78 1.29 5.21
N LEU A 82 -7.56 1.73 3.97
CA LEU A 82 -8.62 2.21 3.09
C LEU A 82 -9.66 1.13 2.79
N ALA A 83 -9.23 -0.11 2.58
CA ALA A 83 -10.12 -1.24 2.34
C ALA A 83 -10.98 -1.56 3.58
N VAL A 84 -10.41 -1.51 4.77
CA VAL A 84 -11.14 -1.67 6.04
C VAL A 84 -12.14 -0.54 6.26
N GLU A 85 -11.74 0.71 6.03
CA GLU A 85 -12.62 1.89 6.16
C GLU A 85 -13.80 1.84 5.18
N ASN A 86 -13.62 1.24 4.01
CA ASN A 86 -14.65 1.08 2.99
C ASN A 86 -15.28 -0.31 2.99
N LYS A 87 -15.09 -1.13 4.04
CA LYS A 87 -15.58 -2.52 4.08
C LYS A 87 -17.06 -2.64 3.75
N ALA A 88 -17.89 -1.75 4.28
CA ALA A 88 -19.35 -1.76 4.03
C ALA A 88 -19.74 -1.57 2.56
N ARG A 89 -18.83 -1.06 1.72
CA ARG A 89 -19.04 -0.83 0.27
C ARG A 89 -18.46 -1.96 -0.59
N LEU A 90 -17.87 -2.98 0.03
CA LEU A 90 -17.29 -4.11 -0.69
C LEU A 90 -18.28 -5.27 -0.79
N PRO A 91 -18.15 -6.14 -1.80
CA PRO A 91 -18.92 -7.37 -1.85
C PRO A 91 -18.50 -8.31 -0.71
N GLU A 92 -19.43 -9.15 -0.26
CA GLU A 92 -19.21 -10.06 0.88
C GLU A 92 -18.04 -11.03 0.66
N SER A 93 -17.75 -11.38 -0.61
CA SER A 93 -16.58 -12.18 -0.98
C SER A 93 -15.26 -11.54 -0.55
N ASP A 94 -15.20 -10.21 -0.59
CA ASP A 94 -13.98 -9.44 -0.36
C ASP A 94 -13.82 -9.10 1.12
N HIS A 95 -14.89 -9.22 1.93
CA HIS A 95 -14.83 -9.07 3.37
C HIS A 95 -13.85 -10.07 4.00
N LYS A 96 -13.87 -11.32 3.54
CA LYS A 96 -12.96 -12.38 4.02
C LYS A 96 -11.50 -12.09 3.67
N ILE A 97 -11.26 -11.47 2.51
CA ILE A 97 -9.92 -11.07 2.08
C ILE A 97 -9.37 -9.97 2.99
N ILE A 98 -10.22 -9.04 3.45
CA ILE A 98 -9.80 -7.94 4.33
C ILE A 98 -9.70 -8.38 5.80
N GLU A 99 -10.45 -9.40 6.20
CA GLU A 99 -10.33 -9.98 7.55
C GLU A 99 -8.99 -10.69 7.76
N ASP A 100 -8.37 -11.21 6.70
CA ASP A 100 -7.02 -11.78 6.74
C ASP A 100 -6.04 -10.92 5.95
N ARG A 101 -5.18 -10.20 6.67
CA ARG A 101 -4.16 -9.35 6.07
C ARG A 101 -3.22 -10.09 5.11
N ASN A 102 -2.94 -11.37 5.33
CA ASN A 102 -2.14 -12.17 4.40
C ASN A 102 -2.88 -12.44 3.09
N LEU A 103 -4.19 -12.72 3.16
CA LEU A 103 -5.01 -12.88 1.95
C LEU A 103 -5.11 -11.56 1.19
N PHE A 104 -5.24 -10.44 1.89
CA PHE A 104 -5.18 -9.11 1.28
C PHE A 104 -3.85 -8.86 0.58
N ILE A 105 -2.70 -9.16 1.20
CA ILE A 105 -1.40 -9.02 0.52
C ILE A 105 -1.34 -9.90 -0.74
N GLN A 106 -1.82 -11.14 -0.63
CA GLN A 106 -1.81 -12.09 -1.74
C GLN A 106 -2.72 -11.67 -2.90
N SER A 107 -3.78 -10.90 -2.65
CA SER A 107 -4.63 -10.35 -3.72
C SER A 107 -3.90 -9.34 -4.62
N PHE A 108 -2.77 -8.79 -4.18
CA PHE A 108 -1.89 -7.97 -5.02
C PHE A 108 -0.92 -8.79 -5.88
N GLY A 109 -0.99 -10.12 -5.81
CA GLY A 109 -0.13 -11.04 -6.57
C GLY A 109 1.17 -11.41 -5.84
N TYR A 110 1.37 -10.96 -4.61
CA TYR A 110 2.55 -11.31 -3.82
C TYR A 110 2.42 -12.71 -3.21
N LYS A 111 3.27 -13.63 -3.65
CA LYS A 111 3.31 -14.99 -3.11
C LYS A 111 4.05 -15.01 -1.78
N ASN A 112 3.48 -15.65 -0.76
CA ASN A 112 4.07 -15.76 0.59
C ASN A 112 4.43 -14.41 1.23
N ASN A 113 3.70 -13.34 0.86
CA ASN A 113 3.98 -11.95 1.23
C ASN A 113 5.37 -11.46 0.81
N ILE A 114 5.94 -12.04 -0.25
CA ILE A 114 7.24 -11.66 -0.77
C ILE A 114 7.05 -10.74 -1.97
N VAL A 115 7.66 -9.56 -1.89
CA VAL A 115 7.81 -8.62 -2.99
C VAL A 115 9.18 -8.84 -3.60
N ASP A 116 9.21 -9.19 -4.88
CA ASP A 116 10.42 -9.10 -5.70
C ASP A 116 10.63 -7.64 -6.10
N THR A 117 11.63 -7.00 -5.51
CA THR A 117 11.89 -5.58 -5.72
C THR A 117 12.58 -5.28 -7.06
N GLN A 118 13.06 -6.31 -7.78
CA GLN A 118 13.97 -6.17 -8.93
C GLN A 118 15.30 -5.45 -8.62
N MET A 119 15.59 -5.13 -7.35
CA MET A 119 16.82 -4.45 -6.90
C MET A 119 17.86 -5.42 -6.33
N GLY A 120 17.72 -6.73 -6.61
CA GLY A 120 18.64 -7.76 -6.12
C GLY A 120 18.36 -8.23 -4.68
N PHE A 121 17.22 -7.87 -4.10
CA PHE A 121 16.74 -8.39 -2.82
C PHE A 121 15.21 -8.43 -2.79
N ASN A 122 14.67 -9.20 -1.84
CA ASN A 122 13.23 -9.33 -1.64
C ASN A 122 12.79 -8.67 -0.34
N CYS A 123 11.57 -8.14 -0.32
CA CYS A 123 10.93 -7.64 0.88
C CYS A 123 9.83 -8.59 1.33
N ARG A 124 9.76 -8.87 2.64
CA ARG A 124 8.67 -9.64 3.24
C ARG A 124 7.69 -8.69 3.92
N LEU A 125 6.46 -8.66 3.43
CA LEU A 125 5.37 -7.88 4.01
C LEU A 125 4.80 -8.60 5.24
N ARG A 126 4.40 -7.82 6.24
CA ARG A 126 3.84 -8.30 7.51
C ARG A 126 2.47 -7.72 7.69
#